data_AF-A0A8J7H9S5-F1
#
_entry.id   AF-A0A8J7H9S5-F1
#
_cell.length_a   1.000
_cell.length_b   1.000
_cell.length_c   1.000
_cell.angle_alpha   90.00
_cell.angle_beta   90.00
_cell.angle_gamma   90.00
#
_symmetry.space_group_name_H-M   'P 1'
#
loop_
_entity.id
_entity.type
_entity.pdbx_description
1 polymer ?
#
loop_
_entity_poly.entity_id
_entity_poly.type
_entity_poly.pdbx_seq_one_letter_code
_entity_poly.pdbx_strand_id
1 'polypeptide(L)'
;MTSDCQKAWEYRSRGRSDETKASYTAHCVNDKREREENRQTLPALVLKNESTFLSGNGGALKCENHFIVDTNKLAEVANLRVVVTLKNSEGASGQYTLAFAPFGMNTMNESLHGREYSSFRSATLVPQKTNDFCKPGDVTFQIDSATARINGQEKELLATGIIKPYAKNAV
;
A
#
# COMPACT_ATOMS: atom_id res chain seq x y z
N MET A 1 -23.87 17.19 -5.43
CA MET A 1 -23.12 15.94 -5.17
C MET A 1 -22.71 15.22 -6.45
N THR A 2 -23.57 15.13 -7.47
CA THR A 2 -23.31 14.46 -8.76
C THR A 2 -22.28 15.19 -9.65
N SER A 3 -22.08 16.49 -9.45
CA SER A 3 -21.18 17.34 -10.26
C SER A 3 -19.71 16.89 -10.23
N ASP A 4 -19.20 16.50 -9.05
CA ASP A 4 -17.79 16.10 -8.91
C ASP A 4 -17.54 14.77 -9.63
N CYS A 5 -18.47 13.81 -9.51
CA CYS A 5 -18.38 12.52 -10.20
C CYS A 5 -18.57 12.66 -11.72
N GLN A 6 -19.41 13.58 -12.17
CA GLN A 6 -19.54 13.92 -13.60
C GLN A 6 -18.23 14.50 -14.14
N LYS A 7 -17.59 15.41 -13.40
CA LYS A 7 -16.31 16.00 -13.81
C LYS A 7 -15.17 14.97 -13.76
N ALA A 8 -15.16 14.08 -12.77
CA ALA A 8 -14.21 12.97 -12.71
C ALA A 8 -14.37 12.02 -13.90
N TRP A 9 -15.61 11.75 -14.32
CA TRP A 9 -15.89 11.00 -15.56
C TRP A 9 -15.32 11.70 -16.80
N GLU A 10 -15.51 13.03 -16.92
CA GLU A 10 -14.97 13.79 -18.06
C GLU A 10 -13.45 13.73 -18.18
N TYR A 11 -12.73 13.61 -17.06
CA TYR A 11 -11.28 13.38 -17.09
C TYR A 11 -10.96 11.93 -17.47
N ARG A 12 -11.68 10.97 -16.90
CA ARG A 12 -11.47 9.54 -17.17
C ARG A 12 -11.73 9.16 -18.62
N SER A 13 -12.83 9.63 -19.19
CA SER A 13 -13.29 9.25 -20.54
C SER A 13 -12.33 9.70 -21.65
N ARG A 14 -11.37 10.57 -21.35
CA ARG A 14 -10.29 10.96 -22.27
C ARG A 14 -9.22 9.90 -22.44
N GLY A 15 -9.14 8.91 -21.54
CA GLY A 15 -8.08 7.90 -21.53
C GLY A 15 -8.53 6.45 -21.43
N ARG A 16 -9.84 6.18 -21.27
CA ARG A 16 -10.42 4.81 -21.19
C ARG A 16 -11.81 4.78 -21.83
N SER A 17 -12.20 3.64 -22.42
CA SER A 17 -13.41 3.53 -23.26
C SER A 17 -14.35 2.37 -22.89
N ASP A 18 -14.04 1.64 -21.84
CA ASP A 18 -14.56 0.30 -21.51
C ASP A 18 -15.62 0.32 -20.39
N GLU A 19 -15.78 1.44 -19.69
CA GLU A 19 -16.81 1.64 -18.66
C GLU A 19 -17.85 2.69 -19.11
N THR A 20 -19.11 2.54 -18.73
CA THR A 20 -20.14 3.54 -19.03
C THR A 20 -20.12 4.69 -18.02
N LYS A 21 -20.49 5.90 -18.47
CA LYS A 21 -20.68 7.07 -17.58
C LYS A 21 -21.57 6.76 -16.38
N ALA A 22 -22.65 6.02 -16.59
CA ALA A 22 -23.60 5.67 -15.55
C ALA A 22 -22.97 4.75 -14.48
N SER A 23 -22.26 3.71 -14.92
CA SER A 23 -21.53 2.79 -14.03
C SER A 23 -20.49 3.55 -13.19
N TYR A 24 -19.61 4.31 -13.84
CA TYR A 24 -18.59 5.08 -13.17
C TYR A 24 -19.17 6.09 -12.16
N THR A 25 -20.21 6.82 -12.56
CA THR A 25 -20.84 7.82 -11.69
C THR A 25 -21.47 7.16 -10.46
N ALA A 26 -22.09 5.99 -10.61
CA ALA A 26 -22.64 5.23 -9.50
C ALA A 26 -21.54 4.77 -8.53
N HIS A 27 -20.43 4.22 -9.04
CA HIS A 27 -19.26 3.86 -8.23
C HIS A 27 -18.70 5.07 -7.48
N CYS A 28 -18.47 6.19 -8.18
CA CYS A 28 -17.94 7.41 -7.56
C CYS A 28 -18.83 7.95 -6.44
N VAL A 29 -20.16 7.95 -6.63
CA VAL A 29 -21.11 8.41 -5.61
C VAL A 29 -21.11 7.46 -4.40
N ASN A 30 -21.09 6.15 -4.63
CA ASN A 30 -21.04 5.16 -3.55
C ASN A 30 -19.74 5.26 -2.75
N ASP A 31 -18.59 5.33 -3.42
CA ASP A 31 -17.29 5.50 -2.78
C ASP A 31 -17.24 6.81 -1.97
N LYS A 32 -17.83 7.90 -2.48
CA LYS A 32 -17.90 9.17 -1.74
C LYS A 32 -18.76 9.04 -0.48
N ARG A 33 -19.91 8.36 -0.57
CA ARG A 33 -20.77 8.09 0.59
C ARG A 33 -20.00 7.27 1.64
N GLU A 34 -19.36 6.19 1.22
CA GLU A 34 -18.59 5.32 2.12
C GLU A 34 -17.42 6.08 2.78
N ARG A 35 -16.71 6.96 2.05
CA ARG A 35 -15.68 7.84 2.66
C ARG A 35 -16.24 8.71 3.77
N GLU A 36 -17.41 9.32 3.56
CA GLU A 36 -18.02 10.19 4.57
C GLU A 36 -18.50 9.37 5.79
N GLU A 37 -19.09 8.19 5.57
CA GLU A 37 -19.46 7.26 6.64
C GLU A 37 -18.24 6.80 7.46
N ASN A 38 -17.12 6.54 6.78
CA ASN A 38 -15.87 6.13 7.42
C ASN A 38 -15.04 7.28 7.98
N ARG A 39 -15.41 8.55 7.73
CA ARG A 39 -14.56 9.72 7.99
C ARG A 39 -14.05 9.83 9.42
N GLN A 40 -14.86 9.39 10.38
CA GLN A 40 -14.53 9.44 11.82
C GLN A 40 -13.82 8.19 12.32
N THR A 41 -13.69 7.14 11.49
CA THR A 41 -13.03 5.90 11.88
C THR A 41 -11.72 5.73 11.13
N LEU A 42 -10.66 5.43 11.86
CA LEU A 42 -9.36 5.18 11.23
C LEU A 42 -9.38 3.81 10.54
N PRO A 43 -8.68 3.66 9.39
CA PRO A 43 -8.45 2.36 8.80
C PRO A 43 -7.52 1.53 9.67
N ALA A 44 -7.57 0.21 9.52
CA ALA A 44 -6.50 -0.67 9.96
C ALA A 44 -5.57 -0.93 8.78
N LEU A 45 -4.26 -0.89 9.01
CA LEU A 45 -3.22 -1.16 8.04
C LEU A 45 -2.41 -2.40 8.44
N VAL A 46 -2.16 -3.28 7.48
CA VAL A 46 -1.39 -4.50 7.71
C VAL A 46 -0.22 -4.53 6.75
N LEU A 47 1.00 -4.47 7.29
CA LEU A 47 2.25 -4.54 6.51
C LEU A 47 2.75 -5.99 6.45
N LYS A 48 3.17 -6.43 5.27
CA LYS A 48 3.75 -7.76 5.04
C LYS A 48 4.95 -7.68 4.10
N ASN A 49 5.96 -8.52 4.36
CA ASN A 49 6.92 -8.91 3.33
C ASN A 49 6.29 -10.07 2.54
N GLU A 50 5.85 -9.78 1.31
CA GLU A 50 5.09 -10.71 0.48
C GLU A 50 6.02 -11.75 -0.16
N SER A 51 7.13 -11.29 -0.70
CA SER A 51 8.06 -12.11 -1.47
C SER A 51 9.43 -11.44 -1.58
N THR A 52 10.40 -12.19 -2.09
CA THR A 52 11.72 -11.67 -2.47
C THR A 52 11.95 -12.03 -3.93
N PHE A 53 12.16 -11.02 -4.78
CA PHE A 53 12.47 -11.20 -6.19
C PHE A 53 13.98 -11.27 -6.36
N LEU A 54 14.50 -12.41 -6.81
CA LEU A 54 15.92 -12.57 -7.10
C LEU A 54 16.28 -11.91 -8.42
N SER A 55 17.39 -11.19 -8.46
CA SER A 55 17.94 -10.68 -9.71
C SER A 55 18.61 -11.81 -10.49
N GLY A 56 18.48 -11.81 -11.81
CA GLY A 56 19.17 -12.76 -12.69
C GLY A 56 20.70 -12.59 -12.67
N ASN A 57 21.42 -13.57 -13.24
CA ASN A 57 22.88 -13.54 -13.33
C ASN A 57 23.36 -12.27 -14.06
N GLY A 58 24.13 -11.41 -13.37
CA GLY A 58 24.71 -10.17 -13.91
C GLY A 58 23.98 -8.87 -13.54
N GLY A 59 22.91 -8.92 -12.73
CA GLY A 59 22.20 -7.73 -12.26
C GLY A 59 23.01 -6.87 -11.27
N ALA A 60 22.75 -5.55 -11.29
CA ALA A 60 23.32 -4.59 -10.32
C ALA A 60 22.76 -4.76 -8.89
N LEU A 61 21.63 -5.46 -8.76
CA LEU A 61 21.00 -5.85 -7.51
C LEU A 61 21.12 -7.37 -7.33
N LYS A 62 21.06 -7.82 -6.08
CA LYS A 62 20.99 -9.26 -5.75
C LYS A 62 19.54 -9.72 -5.64
N CYS A 63 18.70 -8.90 -5.04
CA CYS A 63 17.27 -9.15 -4.96
C CYS A 63 16.51 -7.86 -4.64
N GLU A 64 15.19 -7.95 -4.63
CA GLU A 64 14.27 -6.92 -4.19
C GLU A 64 13.26 -7.53 -3.22
N ASN A 65 13.21 -6.99 -2.00
CA ASN A 65 12.19 -7.39 -1.04
C ASN A 65 10.88 -6.69 -1.35
N HIS A 66 9.83 -7.46 -1.55
CA HIS A 66 8.50 -6.96 -1.90
C HIS A 66 7.67 -6.79 -0.63
N PHE A 67 7.37 -5.54 -0.30
CA PHE A 67 6.50 -5.19 0.81
C PHE A 67 5.14 -4.77 0.29
N ILE A 68 4.09 -5.32 0.90
CA ILE A 68 2.71 -4.91 0.65
C ILE A 68 2.10 -4.34 1.93
N VAL A 69 1.19 -3.39 1.74
CA VAL A 69 0.33 -2.88 2.80
C VAL A 69 -1.12 -2.98 2.36
N ASP A 70 -1.94 -3.59 3.21
CA ASP A 70 -3.39 -3.69 3.04
C ASP A 70 -4.10 -2.68 3.94
N THR A 71 -5.24 -2.17 3.48
CA THR A 71 -6.21 -1.45 4.31
C THR A 71 -7.57 -2.14 4.31
N ASN A 72 -8.27 -2.11 5.44
CA ASN A 72 -9.54 -2.82 5.60
C ASN A 72 -10.79 -2.02 5.18
N LYS A 73 -10.65 -0.75 4.82
CA LYS A 73 -11.78 0.13 4.50
C LYS A 73 -11.37 1.25 3.57
N LEU A 74 -12.39 1.90 3.02
CA LEU A 74 -12.20 3.01 2.10
C LEU A 74 -11.86 4.28 2.90
N ALA A 75 -10.57 4.59 2.94
CA ALA A 75 -9.98 5.78 3.52
C ALA A 75 -8.76 6.15 2.68
N GLU A 76 -8.61 7.43 2.32
CA GLU A 76 -7.42 7.86 1.61
C GLU A 76 -6.20 7.64 2.51
N VAL A 77 -5.26 6.80 2.07
CA VAL A 77 -3.95 6.63 2.68
C VAL A 77 -2.91 7.16 1.68
N ALA A 78 -2.34 8.31 1.99
CA ALA A 78 -1.34 8.98 1.17
C ALA A 78 -0.03 9.19 1.96
N ASN A 79 1.08 9.33 1.24
CA ASN A 79 2.41 9.57 1.82
C ASN A 79 2.79 8.57 2.93
N LEU A 80 2.37 7.32 2.81
CA LEU A 80 2.74 6.29 3.78
C LEU A 80 4.26 6.04 3.71
N ARG A 81 4.90 6.25 4.85
CA ARG A 81 6.31 6.00 5.11
C ARG A 81 6.43 5.10 6.32
N VAL A 82 7.12 3.99 6.16
CA VAL A 82 7.33 3.03 7.26
C VAL A 82 8.81 2.76 7.38
N VAL A 83 9.38 3.06 8.54
CA VAL A 83 10.76 2.67 8.85
C VAL A 83 10.73 1.28 9.45
N VAL A 84 11.50 0.36 8.87
CA VAL A 84 11.61 -1.02 9.32
C VAL A 84 13.06 -1.40 9.55
N THR A 85 13.30 -2.24 10.54
CA THR A 85 14.56 -2.98 10.70
C THR A 85 14.35 -4.39 10.17
N LEU A 86 15.11 -4.77 9.14
CA LEU A 86 15.15 -6.13 8.60
C LEU A 86 16.21 -6.94 9.35
N LYS A 87 15.92 -8.22 9.58
CA LYS A 87 16.85 -9.19 10.17
C LYS A 87 16.78 -10.52 9.42
N ASN A 88 17.89 -11.25 9.39
CA ASN A 88 17.96 -12.61 8.83
C ASN A 88 18.44 -13.62 9.91
N SER A 89 18.45 -14.91 9.59
CA SER A 89 18.91 -15.96 10.53
C SER A 89 20.42 -15.97 10.76
N GLU A 90 21.19 -15.34 9.87
CA GLU A 90 22.66 -15.25 9.94
C GLU A 90 23.15 -14.06 10.78
N GLY A 91 22.22 -13.27 11.35
CA GLY A 91 22.53 -12.14 12.23
C GLY A 91 22.71 -10.80 11.52
N ALA A 92 22.50 -10.73 10.20
CA ALA A 92 22.47 -9.46 9.49
C ALA A 92 21.27 -8.61 9.93
N SER A 93 21.48 -7.30 10.05
CA SER A 93 20.46 -6.33 10.43
C SER A 93 20.64 -5.03 9.64
N GLY A 94 19.55 -4.44 9.17
CA GLY A 94 19.59 -3.19 8.41
C GLY A 94 18.29 -2.42 8.50
N GLN A 95 18.37 -1.09 8.56
CA GLN A 95 17.21 -0.20 8.61
C GLN A 95 16.86 0.32 7.21
N TYR A 96 15.56 0.35 6.90
CA TYR A 96 15.02 0.77 5.61
C TYR A 96 13.79 1.65 5.78
N THR A 97 13.60 2.60 4.86
CA THR A 97 12.35 3.36 4.75
C THR A 97 11.54 2.86 3.56
N LEU A 98 10.37 2.32 3.83
CA LEU A 98 9.39 1.87 2.85
C LEU A 98 8.49 3.04 2.44
N ALA A 99 8.30 3.22 1.14
CA ALA A 99 7.55 4.33 0.56
C ALA A 99 6.44 3.80 -0.35
N PHE A 100 5.18 4.02 0.03
CA PHE A 100 4.03 3.49 -0.71
C PHE A 100 3.32 4.57 -1.53
N ALA A 101 2.77 4.18 -2.67
CA ALA A 101 1.89 5.03 -3.47
C ALA A 101 0.52 5.18 -2.77
N PRO A 102 -0.25 6.26 -3.04
CA PRO A 102 -1.56 6.44 -2.43
C PRO A 102 -2.59 5.36 -2.80
N PHE A 103 -3.31 4.86 -1.80
CA PHE A 103 -4.31 3.77 -1.93
C PHE A 103 -5.50 3.99 -0.97
N GLY A 104 -6.48 3.08 -1.02
CA GLY A 104 -7.72 3.14 -0.21
C GLY A 104 -8.73 4.20 -0.65
N MET A 105 -8.50 4.85 -1.79
CA MET A 105 -9.28 6.00 -2.24
C MET A 105 -10.59 5.64 -2.94
N ASN A 106 -10.73 4.45 -3.52
CA ASN A 106 -11.90 4.05 -4.31
C ASN A 106 -12.05 2.51 -4.32
N THR A 107 -13.17 2.01 -4.84
CA THR A 107 -13.40 0.57 -5.05
C THR A 107 -13.08 0.12 -6.47
N MET A 108 -12.77 1.05 -7.36
CA MET A 108 -12.38 0.76 -8.73
C MET A 108 -10.94 0.26 -8.74
N ASN A 109 -10.78 -1.07 -8.84
CA ASN A 109 -9.51 -1.81 -8.89
C ASN A 109 -8.73 -1.55 -10.18
N GLU A 110 -8.45 -0.28 -10.45
CA GLU A 110 -7.70 0.14 -11.60
C GLU A 110 -6.22 -0.15 -11.35
N SER A 111 -5.61 -0.85 -12.30
CA SER A 111 -4.16 -1.00 -12.39
C SER A 111 -3.53 0.36 -12.69
N LEU A 112 -3.36 1.17 -11.65
CA LEU A 112 -2.58 2.40 -11.67
C LEU A 112 -1.13 2.04 -11.32
N HIS A 113 -0.17 2.78 -11.89
CA HIS A 113 1.24 2.55 -11.61
C HIS A 113 1.53 2.61 -10.10
N GLY A 114 2.19 1.58 -9.56
CA GLY A 114 2.51 1.46 -8.14
C GLY A 114 1.36 0.93 -7.25
N ARG A 115 0.24 0.51 -7.85
CA ARG A 115 -0.82 -0.23 -7.16
C ARG A 115 -0.75 -1.71 -7.52
N GLU A 116 -1.02 -2.54 -6.53
CA GLU A 116 -1.41 -3.93 -6.76
C GLU A 116 -2.82 -3.97 -7.36
N TYR A 117 -3.26 -5.14 -7.82
CA TYR A 117 -4.59 -5.34 -8.45
C TYR A 117 -5.80 -4.87 -7.61
N SER A 118 -5.61 -4.47 -6.35
CA SER A 118 -6.64 -3.99 -5.44
C SER A 118 -6.42 -2.53 -5.04
N SER A 119 -7.48 -1.72 -5.08
CA SER A 119 -7.44 -0.34 -4.58
C SER A 119 -7.23 -0.24 -3.07
N PHE A 120 -7.35 -1.36 -2.34
CA PHE A 120 -7.08 -1.46 -0.89
C PHE A 120 -5.67 -1.93 -0.57
N ARG A 121 -4.79 -2.06 -1.58
CA ARG A 121 -3.43 -2.55 -1.43
C ARG A 121 -2.43 -1.63 -2.13
N SER A 122 -1.29 -1.39 -1.49
CA SER A 122 -0.13 -0.78 -2.12
C SER A 122 1.11 -1.64 -1.89
N ALA A 123 2.10 -1.50 -2.77
CA ALA A 123 3.34 -2.24 -2.74
C ALA A 123 4.55 -1.32 -2.91
N THR A 124 5.69 -1.77 -2.40
CA THR A 124 7.00 -1.19 -2.69
C THR A 124 8.05 -2.29 -2.75
N LEU A 125 9.08 -2.06 -3.57
CA LEU A 125 10.26 -2.90 -3.65
C LEU A 125 11.41 -2.25 -2.90
N VAL A 126 12.17 -3.05 -2.15
CA VAL A 126 13.37 -2.60 -1.45
C VAL A 126 14.59 -3.29 -2.08
N PRO A 127 15.36 -2.58 -2.92
CA PRO A 127 16.49 -3.17 -3.63
C PRO A 127 17.64 -3.50 -2.70
N GLN A 128 18.22 -4.69 -2.86
CA GLN A 128 19.35 -5.19 -2.09
C GLN A 128 20.59 -5.32 -2.97
N LYS A 129 21.71 -4.75 -2.53
CA LYS A 129 23.01 -4.88 -3.20
C LYS A 129 23.81 -6.10 -2.73
N THR A 130 23.52 -6.59 -1.53
CA THR A 130 24.13 -7.77 -0.92
C THR A 130 23.11 -8.90 -0.84
N ASN A 131 23.58 -10.11 -0.50
CA ASN A 131 22.71 -11.29 -0.38
C ASN A 131 21.99 -11.38 0.98
N ASP A 132 22.31 -10.48 1.93
CA ASP A 132 21.91 -10.57 3.34
C ASP A 132 20.39 -10.76 3.52
N PHE A 133 19.58 -10.10 2.69
CA PHE A 133 18.13 -10.17 2.75
C PHE A 133 17.51 -10.78 1.49
N CYS A 134 18.23 -11.69 0.83
CA CYS A 134 17.78 -12.29 -0.44
C CYS A 134 17.25 -13.71 -0.34
N LYS A 135 17.46 -14.39 0.79
CA LYS A 135 16.95 -15.75 1.02
C LYS A 135 15.44 -15.71 1.27
N PRO A 136 14.60 -16.29 0.39
CA PRO A 136 13.15 -16.25 0.56
C PRO A 136 12.72 -16.90 1.88
N GLY A 137 11.84 -16.22 2.62
CA GLY A 137 11.31 -16.69 3.89
C GLY A 137 12.25 -16.55 5.10
N ASP A 138 13.48 -16.07 4.91
CA ASP A 138 14.45 -15.85 6.00
C ASP A 138 14.42 -14.41 6.53
N VAL A 139 13.85 -13.47 5.76
CA VAL A 139 13.76 -12.06 6.14
C VAL A 139 12.61 -11.87 7.11
N THR A 140 12.94 -11.38 8.30
CA THR A 140 11.98 -10.86 9.28
C THR A 140 12.11 -9.34 9.35
N PHE A 141 11.07 -8.67 9.84
CA PHE A 141 11.10 -7.23 10.02
C PHE A 141 10.42 -6.80 11.32
N GLN A 142 10.87 -5.67 11.84
CA GLN A 142 10.22 -4.91 12.90
C GLN A 142 9.86 -3.53 12.36
N ILE A 143 8.67 -3.03 12.69
CA ILE A 143 8.29 -1.65 12.38
C ILE A 143 8.86 -0.75 13.48
N ASP A 144 9.72 0.19 13.09
CA ASP A 144 10.37 1.13 14.02
C ASP A 144 9.56 2.43 14.14
N SER A 145 8.99 2.90 13.03
CA SER A 145 8.06 4.04 13.01
C SER A 145 7.21 4.02 11.73
N ALA A 146 6.05 4.68 11.77
CA ALA A 146 5.19 4.76 10.60
C ALA A 146 4.36 6.04 10.58
N THR A 147 4.32 6.72 9.45
CA THR A 147 3.54 7.94 9.24
C THR A 147 2.77 7.89 7.94
N ALA A 148 1.55 8.43 7.91
CA ALA A 148 0.80 8.67 6.68
C ALA A 148 -0.13 9.87 6.82
N ARG A 149 -0.63 10.35 5.68
CA ARG A 149 -1.78 11.24 5.61
C ARG A 149 -3.03 10.39 5.40
N ILE A 150 -3.88 10.32 6.42
CA ILE A 150 -5.16 9.59 6.39
C ILE A 150 -6.29 10.60 6.28
N ASN A 151 -7.11 10.50 5.23
CA ASN A 151 -8.23 11.44 4.96
C ASN A 151 -7.81 12.92 5.09
N GLY A 152 -6.64 13.26 4.53
CA GLY A 152 -6.13 14.61 4.56
C GLY A 152 -5.35 15.03 5.82
N GLN A 153 -5.26 14.19 6.85
CA GLN A 153 -4.58 14.51 8.11
C GLN A 153 -3.33 13.66 8.34
N GLU A 154 -2.23 14.27 8.75
CA GLU A 154 -1.03 13.53 9.17
C GLU A 154 -1.30 12.73 10.45
N LYS A 155 -0.82 11.49 10.47
CA LYS A 155 -0.96 10.55 11.58
C LYS A 155 0.35 9.79 11.77
N GLU A 156 0.78 9.69 13.02
CA GLU A 156 1.66 8.61 13.46
C GLU A 156 0.81 7.34 13.58
N LEU A 157 1.29 6.21 13.06
CA LEU A 157 0.47 5.02 12.86
C LEU A 157 0.81 3.89 13.83
N LEU A 158 2.07 3.81 14.29
CA LEU A 158 2.54 2.70 15.10
C LEU A 158 2.09 2.86 16.56
N ALA A 159 2.33 4.04 17.14
CA ALA A 159 1.92 4.39 18.50
C ALA A 159 0.40 4.40 18.67
N THR A 160 -0.35 4.68 17.60
CA THR A 160 -1.81 4.66 17.59
C THR A 160 -2.39 3.28 17.25
N GLY A 161 -1.56 2.29 16.94
CA GLY A 161 -1.99 0.92 16.59
C GLY A 161 -2.75 0.80 15.27
N ILE A 162 -2.65 1.81 14.40
CA ILE A 162 -3.29 1.82 13.07
C ILE A 162 -2.60 0.81 12.16
N ILE A 163 -1.26 0.75 12.21
CA ILE A 163 -0.48 -0.20 11.43
C ILE A 163 0.06 -1.34 12.29
N LYS A 164 0.03 -2.56 11.76
CA LYS A 164 0.61 -3.74 12.40
C LYS A 164 1.33 -4.61 11.37
N PRO A 165 2.37 -5.35 11.78
CA PRO A 165 2.91 -6.40 10.94
C PRO A 165 1.87 -7.52 10.79
N TYR A 166 1.87 -8.19 9.63
CA TYR A 166 1.07 -9.39 9.42
C TYR A 166 1.56 -10.50 10.36
N ALA A 167 0.70 -10.92 11.29
CA ALA A 167 0.94 -12.13 12.08
C ALA A 167 0.52 -13.33 11.24
N LYS A 168 1.50 -14.09 10.74
CA LYS A 168 1.22 -15.44 10.23
C LYS A 168 0.86 -16.25 11.49
N ASN A 169 -0.42 -16.58 11.67
CA ASN A 169 -0.94 -17.26 12.87
C ASN A 169 0.05 -18.32 13.37
N ALA A 170 0.51 -18.17 14.61
CA ALA A 170 1.16 -19.23 15.34
C ALA A 170 0.14 -20.36 15.47
N VAL A 171 0.38 -21.45 14.74
CA VAL A 171 -0.26 -22.74 14.96
C VAL A 171 0.79 -23.64 15.58
#